data_AF-A0A4C1SI49-F1
#
_entry.id   AF-A0A4C1SI49-F1
#
_cell.length_a   1.000
_cell.length_b   1.000
_cell.length_c   1.000
_cell.angle_alpha   90.00
_cell.angle_beta   90.00
_cell.angle_gamma   90.00
#
_symmetry.space_group_name_H-M   'P 1'
#
loop_
_entity.id
_entity.type
_entity.pdbx_description
1 polymer ?
#
loop_
_entity_poly.entity_id
_entity_poly.type
_entity_poly.pdbx_seq_one_letter_code
_entity_poly.pdbx_strand_id
1 'polypeptide(L)'
;MQSYLPKARPSSGYSEGGGLYALGLIHANHGANIIDYLLQQLKDAQNENVRHGGCLGLGLAAMGTHRQDLYEQLKFNLYQDDAVTGEAAGIAMGMVMLGSKMRKP
;
A
#
# COMPACT_ATOMS: atom_id res chain seq x y z
N MET A 1 23.61 -5.22 26.95
CA MET A 1 22.20 -5.20 26.48
C MET A 1 22.15 -5.13 24.96
N GLN A 2 22.66 -6.16 24.26
CA GLN A 2 22.83 -6.17 22.79
C GLN A 2 22.24 -7.43 22.13
N SER A 3 21.39 -8.19 22.85
CA SER A 3 20.89 -9.51 22.43
C SER A 3 19.48 -9.52 21.81
N TYR A 4 18.92 -8.37 21.44
CA TYR A 4 17.60 -8.28 20.78
C TYR A 4 17.66 -7.73 19.34
N LEU A 5 18.82 -7.78 18.68
CA LEU A 5 18.85 -7.68 17.23
C LEU A 5 18.62 -9.08 16.64
N PRO A 6 17.42 -9.41 16.12
CA PRO A 6 17.32 -10.49 15.17
C PRO A 6 18.17 -10.09 13.96
N LYS A 7 19.34 -10.73 13.85
CA LYS A 7 20.14 -10.84 12.62
C LYS A 7 19.16 -11.00 11.47
N ALA A 8 19.30 -10.14 10.46
CA ALA A 8 18.61 -10.17 9.18
C ALA A 8 18.19 -11.60 8.84
N ARG A 9 16.95 -11.95 9.19
CA ARG A 9 16.30 -13.07 8.54
C ARG A 9 16.21 -12.62 7.07
N PRO A 10 16.45 -13.49 6.07
CA PRO A 10 16.06 -13.14 4.72
C PRO A 10 14.57 -12.89 4.82
N SER A 11 14.19 -11.61 4.89
CA SER A 11 12.80 -11.21 4.98
C SER A 11 12.26 -11.63 3.63
N SER A 12 11.62 -12.79 3.59
CA SER A 12 10.90 -13.20 2.40
C SER A 12 10.01 -12.00 2.05
N GLY A 13 9.93 -11.59 0.78
CA GLY A 13 9.16 -10.39 0.40
C GLY A 13 7.73 -10.36 0.95
N TYR A 14 7.21 -11.52 1.37
CA TYR A 14 5.97 -11.70 2.13
C TYR A 14 5.97 -11.09 3.54
N SER A 15 7.07 -11.16 4.30
CA SER A 15 7.15 -10.58 5.65
C SER A 15 7.18 -9.06 5.60
N GLU A 16 7.89 -8.51 4.62
CA GLU A 16 7.95 -7.06 4.39
C GLU A 16 6.62 -6.53 3.83
N GLY A 17 6.05 -7.19 2.81
CA GLY A 17 4.73 -6.85 2.28
C GLY A 17 3.61 -7.00 3.31
N GLY A 18 3.61 -8.08 4.09
CA GLY A 18 2.67 -8.29 5.18
C GLY A 18 2.83 -7.28 6.32
N GLY A 19 4.06 -6.83 6.59
CA GLY A 19 4.34 -5.76 7.54
C GLY A 19 3.75 -4.42 7.11
N LEU A 20 3.91 -4.04 5.83
CA LEU A 20 3.29 -2.82 5.27
C LEU A 20 1.77 -2.90 5.29
N TYR A 21 1.20 -4.06 4.98
CA TYR A 21 -0.24 -4.27 5.07
C TYR A 21 -0.76 -4.15 6.50
N ALA A 22 -0.09 -4.80 7.47
CA ALA A 22 -0.43 -4.68 8.88
C ALA A 22 -0.31 -3.24 9.40
N LEU A 23 0.71 -2.50 8.95
CA LEU A 23 0.88 -1.09 9.29
C LEU A 23 -0.29 -0.24 8.77
N GLY A 24 -0.75 -0.50 7.54
CA GLY A 24 -1.95 0.12 6.97
C GLY A 24 -3.23 -0.21 7.75
N LEU A 25 -3.37 -1.44 8.25
CA LEU A 25 -4.48 -1.86 9.12
C LEU A 25 -4.46 -1.14 10.48
N ILE A 26 -3.29 -1.01 11.11
CA ILE A 26 -3.13 -0.28 12.39
C ILE A 26 -3.52 1.18 12.22
N HIS A 27 -3.21 1.77 11.06
CA HIS A 27 -3.46 3.18 10.75
C HIS A 27 -4.66 3.40 9.82
N ALA A 28 -5.60 2.46 9.76
CA ALA A 28 -6.78 2.57 8.91
C ALA A 28 -7.56 3.85 9.25
N ASN A 29 -7.83 4.67 8.23
CA ASN A 29 -8.58 5.94 8.32
C ASN A 29 -8.00 7.05 9.24
N HIS A 30 -6.87 6.82 9.93
CA HIS A 30 -6.18 7.82 10.78
C HIS A 30 -4.74 8.06 10.33
N GLY A 31 -4.36 7.54 9.16
CA GLY A 31 -2.98 7.43 8.70
C GLY A 31 -2.42 8.64 7.95
N ALA A 32 -2.91 9.87 8.15
CA ALA A 32 -2.46 11.03 7.35
C ALA A 32 -0.92 11.17 7.29
N ASN A 33 -0.21 10.87 8.37
CA ASN A 33 1.26 10.91 8.44
C ASN A 33 1.94 9.63 7.91
N ILE A 34 1.27 8.48 7.91
CA ILE A 34 1.86 7.21 7.46
C ILE A 34 1.66 6.98 5.96
N ILE A 35 0.67 7.63 5.35
CA ILE A 35 0.39 7.54 3.91
C ILE A 35 1.62 7.92 3.08
N ASP A 36 2.31 9.02 3.42
CA ASP A 36 3.53 9.44 2.72
C ASP A 36 4.66 8.41 2.87
N TYR A 37 4.80 7.82 4.06
CA TYR A 37 5.75 6.73 4.29
C TYR A 37 5.41 5.49 3.45
N LEU A 38 4.15 5.04 3.44
CA LEU A 38 3.71 3.90 2.63
C LEU A 38 3.86 4.18 1.13
N LEU A 39 3.60 5.41 0.68
CA LEU A 39 3.80 5.81 -0.71
C LEU A 39 5.27 5.75 -1.11
N GLN A 40 6.17 6.21 -0.25
CA GLN A 40 7.61 6.11 -0.50
C GLN A 40 8.07 4.65 -0.53
N GLN A 41 7.59 3.82 0.40
CA GLN A 41 7.87 2.38 0.42
C GLN A 41 7.33 1.67 -0.83
N LEU A 42 6.14 2.04 -1.30
CA LEU A 42 5.54 1.48 -2.51
C LEU A 42 6.36 1.84 -3.78
N LYS A 43 6.91 3.05 -3.84
CA LYS A 43 7.78 3.49 -4.94
C LYS A 43 9.13 2.77 -4.94
N ASP A 44 9.69 2.51 -3.76
CA ASP A 44 10.97 1.82 -3.61
C ASP A 44 10.85 0.30 -3.83
N ALA A 45 9.69 -0.27 -3.47
CA ALA A 45 9.43 -1.71 -3.56
C ALA A 45 9.74 -2.28 -4.94
N GLN A 46 10.67 -3.25 -4.97
CA GLN A 46 11.06 -4.00 -6.18
C GLN A 46 10.33 -5.34 -6.31
N ASN A 47 9.88 -5.91 -5.18
CA ASN A 47 9.22 -7.22 -5.13
C ASN A 47 7.70 -7.08 -5.30
N GLU A 48 7.09 -7.97 -6.09
CA GLU A 48 5.64 -8.02 -6.31
C GLU A 48 4.86 -8.14 -4.98
N ASN A 49 5.34 -8.96 -4.05
CA ASN A 49 4.69 -9.20 -2.76
C ASN A 49 4.69 -7.95 -1.86
N VAL A 50 5.78 -7.17 -1.93
CA VAL A 50 5.93 -5.93 -1.16
C VAL A 50 5.06 -4.84 -1.78
N ARG A 51 5.00 -4.76 -3.11
CA ARG A 51 4.08 -3.86 -3.83
C ARG A 51 2.62 -4.19 -3.54
N HIS A 52 2.24 -5.46 -3.56
CA HIS A 52 0.89 -5.91 -3.23
C HIS A 52 0.49 -5.49 -1.81
N GLY A 53 1.32 -5.82 -0.81
CA GLY A 53 1.07 -5.44 0.58
C GLY A 53 1.07 -3.92 0.81
N GLY A 54 1.96 -3.20 0.13
CA GLY A 54 2.03 -1.74 0.14
C GLY A 54 0.79 -1.08 -0.49
N CYS A 55 0.29 -1.58 -1.63
CA CYS A 55 -0.94 -1.09 -2.27
C CYS A 55 -2.14 -1.23 -1.34
N LEU A 56 -2.32 -2.43 -0.74
CA LEU A 56 -3.43 -2.67 0.19
C LEU A 56 -3.30 -1.83 1.45
N GLY A 57 -2.11 -1.76 2.06
CA GLY A 57 -1.86 -0.96 3.25
C GLY A 57 -2.10 0.54 2.99
N LEU A 58 -1.66 1.04 1.83
CA LEU A 58 -1.86 2.43 1.42
C LEU A 58 -3.36 2.73 1.24
N GLY A 59 -4.10 1.84 0.57
CA GLY A 59 -5.53 2.00 0.37
C GLY A 59 -6.34 2.01 1.66
N LEU A 60 -5.94 1.20 2.65
CA LEU A 60 -6.55 1.19 4.00
C LEU A 60 -6.24 2.47 4.79
N ALA A 61 -4.98 2.91 4.77
CA ALA A 61 -4.57 4.13 5.46
C ALA A 61 -5.24 5.37 4.85
N ALA A 62 -5.46 5.37 3.53
CA ALA A 62 -6.01 6.48 2.76
C ALA A 62 -7.50 6.30 2.39
N MET A 63 -8.20 5.37 3.03
CA MET A 63 -9.61 5.09 2.77
C MET A 63 -10.47 6.35 2.95
N GLY A 64 -11.29 6.68 1.96
CA GLY A 64 -12.19 7.86 2.01
C GLY A 64 -11.49 9.22 2.03
N THR A 65 -10.18 9.29 1.77
CA THR A 65 -9.47 10.59 1.69
C THR A 65 -9.69 11.31 0.37
N HIS A 66 -10.14 10.60 -0.67
CA HIS A 66 -10.38 11.15 -2.02
C HIS A 66 -9.14 11.82 -2.66
N ARG A 67 -7.92 11.49 -2.22
CA ARG A 67 -6.68 12.04 -2.79
C ARG A 67 -6.43 11.46 -4.18
N GLN A 68 -6.47 12.33 -5.19
CA GLN A 68 -6.18 11.97 -6.58
C GLN A 68 -4.73 11.48 -6.77
N ASP A 69 -3.78 12.08 -6.05
CA ASP A 69 -2.36 11.71 -6.12
C ASP A 69 -2.12 10.21 -5.84
N LEU A 70 -2.80 9.67 -4.81
CA LEU A 70 -2.74 8.25 -4.47
C LEU A 70 -3.42 7.38 -5.52
N TYR A 71 -4.55 7.84 -6.06
CA TYR A 71 -5.27 7.13 -7.11
C TYR A 71 -4.42 7.04 -8.40
N GLU A 72 -3.72 8.10 -8.77
CA GLU A 72 -2.80 8.09 -9.92
C GLU A 72 -1.61 7.16 -9.69
N GLN A 73 -1.04 7.14 -8.48
CA GLN A 73 0.03 6.21 -8.13
C GLN A 73 -0.45 4.75 -8.19
N LEU A 74 -1.64 4.45 -7.68
CA LEU A 74 -2.22 3.10 -7.75
C LEU A 74 -2.56 2.71 -9.18
N LYS A 75 -3.03 3.65 -10.01
CA LYS A 75 -3.27 3.44 -11.44
C LYS A 75 -1.96 3.16 -12.20
N PHE A 76 -0.86 3.81 -11.84
CA PHE A 76 0.46 3.48 -12.38
C PHE A 76 0.86 2.04 -12.03
N ASN A 77 0.67 1.62 -10.79
CA ASN A 77 0.93 0.24 -10.35
C ASN A 77 -0.01 -0.78 -11.02
N LEU A 78 -1.25 -0.41 -11.38
CA LEU A 78 -2.16 -1.26 -12.15
C LEU A 78 -1.69 -1.47 -13.60
N TYR A 79 -1.02 -0.47 -14.19
CA TYR A 79 -0.45 -0.60 -15.54
C TYR A 79 0.88 -1.33 -15.59
N GLN A 80 1.50 -1.58 -14.43
CA GLN A 80 2.53 -2.62 -14.37
C GLN A 80 1.81 -3.95 -14.54
N ASP A 81 2.19 -4.70 -15.56
CA ASP A 81 1.58 -5.97 -16.01
C ASP A 81 1.80 -7.12 -15.00
N ASP A 82 1.40 -6.89 -13.75
CA ASP A 82 1.57 -7.79 -12.61
C ASP A 82 0.19 -8.08 -12.01
N ALA A 83 -0.26 -9.33 -12.17
CA ALA A 83 -1.62 -9.71 -11.79
C ALA A 83 -1.89 -9.51 -10.29
N VAL A 84 -0.90 -9.80 -9.44
CA VAL A 84 -1.04 -9.76 -7.98
C VAL A 84 -1.07 -8.32 -7.48
N THR A 85 -0.16 -7.47 -7.96
CA THR A 85 -0.14 -6.04 -7.63
C THR A 85 -1.37 -5.33 -8.21
N GLY A 86 -1.81 -5.73 -9.41
CA GLY A 86 -2.99 -5.17 -10.08
C GLY A 86 -4.28 -5.39 -9.31
N GLU A 87 -4.49 -6.59 -8.74
CA GLU A 87 -5.64 -6.86 -7.87
C GLU A 87 -5.65 -5.93 -6.64
N ALA A 88 -4.52 -5.87 -5.91
CA ALA A 88 -4.38 -5.01 -4.74
C ALA A 88 -4.57 -3.53 -5.07
N ALA A 89 -3.99 -3.06 -6.19
CA ALA A 89 -4.15 -1.70 -6.67
C ALA A 89 -5.62 -1.40 -7.01
N GLY A 90 -6.32 -2.33 -7.65
CA GLY A 90 -7.75 -2.23 -7.94
C GLY A 90 -8.60 -2.03 -6.68
N ILE A 91 -8.39 -2.87 -5.67
CA ILE A 91 -9.10 -2.79 -4.39
C ILE A 91 -8.73 -1.48 -3.67
N ALA A 92 -7.44 -1.14 -3.61
CA ALA A 92 -6.96 0.09 -2.98
C ALA A 92 -7.53 1.36 -3.63
N MET A 93 -7.64 1.40 -4.96
CA MET A 93 -8.28 2.51 -5.68
C MET A 93 -9.75 2.66 -5.25
N GLY A 94 -10.48 1.56 -5.09
CA GLY A 94 -11.84 1.57 -4.59
C GLY A 94 -11.94 2.08 -3.15
N MET A 95 -11.02 1.68 -2.27
CA MET A 95 -10.98 2.12 -0.87
C MET A 95 -10.68 3.63 -0.74
N VAL A 96 -9.68 4.14 -1.47
CA VAL A 96 -9.33 5.58 -1.48
C VAL A 96 -10.51 6.42 -1.99
N MET A 97 -11.21 5.91 -3.01
CA MET A 97 -12.33 6.57 -3.66
C MET A 97 -13.70 6.20 -3.08
N LEU A 98 -13.74 5.55 -1.92
CA LEU A 98 -14.98 5.16 -1.27
C LEU A 98 -15.79 6.39 -0.87
N GLY A 99 -17.05 6.46 -1.29
CA GLY A 99 -17.95 7.58 -0.97
C GLY A 99 -17.81 8.79 -1.90
N SER A 100 -16.76 8.86 -2.72
CA SER A 100 -16.67 9.86 -3.77
C SER A 100 -17.62 9.45 -4.89
N LYS A 101 -18.60 10.32 -5.21
CA LYS A 101 -19.40 10.23 -6.44
C LYS A 101 -18.54 10.52 -7.67
N MET A 102 -17.46 9.78 -7.88
CA MET A 102 -16.66 9.89 -9.09
C MET A 102 -17.31 9.04 -10.18
N ARG A 103 -18.34 9.59 -10.83
CA ARG A 103 -18.89 9.04 -12.06
C ARG A 103 -17.82 9.22 -13.14
N LYS A 104 -17.17 8.13 -13.57
CA LYS A 104 -16.33 8.15 -14.78
C LYS A 104 -17.18 8.68 -15.94
N PRO A 105 -16.71 9.70 -16.70
CA PRO A 105 -17.27 9.99 -18.01
C PRO A 105 -16.99 8.84 -18.99
#